data_AF-A0A1V6KDB5-F1
#
_entry.id   AF-A0A1V6KDB5-F1
#
_cell.length_a   1.000
_cell.length_b   1.000
_cell.length_c   1.000
_cell.angle_alpha   90.00
_cell.angle_beta   90.00
_cell.angle_gamma   90.00
#
_symmetry.space_group_name_H-M   'P 1'
#
loop_
_entity.id
_entity.type
_entity.pdbx_description
1 polymer ?
#
loop_
_entity_poly.entity_id
_entity_poly.type
_entity_poly.pdbx_seq_one_letter_code
_entity_poly.pdbx_strand_id
1 'polypeptide(L)'
;MKIDYDLDELVENVISVLKEIGLDFLQEEDRDDRTNTRILSFVYDGDIINVVIYGESDRRFMVLYAYSESVNGKRATAEYETFSYTVAGIPVDDMTRLDKSFRTFSKMIKLYREEDKAEKQSENNI
;
A
#
# COMPACT_ATOMS: atom_id res chain seq x y z
N MET A 1 11.72 -14.50 15.12
CA MET A 1 12.56 -13.52 14.42
C MET A 1 12.70 -12.31 15.32
N LYS A 2 13.89 -11.73 15.46
CA LYS A 2 14.10 -10.56 16.33
C LYS A 2 14.11 -9.31 15.44
N ILE A 3 13.19 -8.39 15.71
CA ILE A 3 13.19 -7.05 15.10
C ILE A 3 14.14 -6.19 15.93
N ASP A 4 15.10 -5.54 15.28
CA ASP A 4 16.11 -4.70 15.92
C ASP A 4 15.97 -3.22 15.50
N TYR A 5 14.73 -2.72 15.57
CA TYR A 5 14.37 -1.31 15.37
C TYR A 5 13.02 -1.02 16.01
N ASP A 6 12.73 0.26 16.24
CA ASP A 6 11.44 0.72 16.73
C ASP A 6 10.41 0.69 15.59
N LEU A 7 9.43 -0.20 15.71
CA LEU A 7 8.39 -0.37 14.69
C LEU A 7 7.45 0.83 14.64
N ASP A 8 7.19 1.48 15.77
CA ASP A 8 6.28 2.62 15.82
C ASP A 8 6.94 3.84 15.17
N GLU A 9 8.23 4.07 15.43
CA GLU A 9 9.03 5.09 14.72
C GLU A 9 9.08 4.83 13.20
N LEU A 10 9.23 3.56 12.80
CA LEU A 10 9.19 3.19 11.39
C LEU A 10 7.83 3.52 10.75
N VAL A 11 6.74 3.19 11.42
CA VAL A 11 5.37 3.46 10.94
C VAL A 11 5.15 4.96 10.76
N GLU A 12 5.52 5.78 11.75
CA GLU A 12 5.41 7.23 11.67
C GLU A 12 6.19 7.79 10.47
N ASN A 13 7.40 7.30 10.24
CA ASN A 13 8.22 7.69 9.08
C ASN A 13 7.56 7.30 7.75
N VAL A 14 7.03 6.08 7.64
CA VAL A 14 6.30 5.62 6.45
C VAL A 14 5.07 6.47 6.18
N ILE A 15 4.28 6.80 7.22
CA ILE A 15 3.12 7.69 7.10
C ILE A 15 3.56 9.07 6.60
N SER A 16 4.61 9.63 7.18
CA SER A 16 5.15 10.95 6.79
C SER A 16 5.52 10.98 5.31
N VAL A 17 6.33 10.03 4.85
CA VAL A 17 6.78 9.95 3.45
C VAL A 17 5.60 9.78 2.49
N LEU A 18 4.63 8.91 2.79
CA LEU A 18 3.47 8.72 1.92
C LEU A 18 2.60 9.98 1.85
N LYS A 19 2.41 10.70 2.96
CA LYS A 19 1.72 11.99 2.95
C LYS A 19 2.43 13.02 2.08
N GLU A 20 3.76 13.09 2.13
CA GLU A 20 4.56 13.97 1.26
C GLU A 20 4.40 13.65 -0.23
N ILE A 21 4.12 12.39 -0.58
CA ILE A 21 3.87 11.94 -1.96
C ILE A 21 2.43 12.23 -2.41
N GLY A 22 1.57 12.65 -1.50
CA GLY A 22 0.19 13.06 -1.78
C GLY A 22 -0.88 12.01 -1.43
N LEU A 23 -0.56 11.06 -0.53
CA LEU A 23 -1.56 10.15 0.01
C LEU A 23 -2.20 10.74 1.28
N ASP A 24 -3.53 10.73 1.36
CA ASP A 24 -4.24 11.17 2.56
C ASP A 24 -4.41 9.99 3.53
N PHE A 25 -3.79 10.06 4.69
CA PHE A 25 -3.88 9.01 5.70
C PHE A 25 -5.31 8.90 6.26
N LEU A 26 -5.85 7.68 6.33
CA LEU A 26 -7.19 7.40 6.86
C LEU A 26 -7.14 6.72 8.22
N GLN A 27 -6.41 5.62 8.34
CA GLN A 27 -6.35 4.84 9.58
C GLN A 27 -5.14 3.91 9.58
N GLU A 28 -4.85 3.42 10.78
CA GLU A 28 -3.91 2.35 11.07
C GLU A 28 -4.65 1.21 11.78
N GLU A 29 -4.34 -0.02 11.40
CA GLU A 29 -4.82 -1.24 12.04
C GLU A 29 -3.62 -2.12 12.43
N ASP A 30 -3.63 -2.56 13.68
CA ASP A 30 -2.72 -3.58 14.18
C ASP A 30 -3.28 -4.97 13.90
N ARG A 31 -2.49 -5.81 13.21
CA ARG A 31 -2.76 -7.25 13.22
C ARG A 31 -1.88 -7.91 14.26
N ASP A 32 -2.53 -8.37 15.32
CA ASP A 32 -1.95 -9.13 16.43
C ASP A 32 -1.50 -10.56 16.01
N ASP A 33 -1.32 -10.80 14.70
CA ASP A 33 -0.67 -11.99 14.22
C ASP A 33 0.83 -11.93 14.51
N ARG A 34 1.46 -13.10 14.66
CA ARG A 34 2.83 -13.30 15.20
C ARG A 34 3.96 -12.68 14.34
N THR A 35 3.63 -11.74 13.47
CA THR A 35 4.42 -11.24 12.34
C THR A 35 4.77 -9.75 12.43
N ASN A 36 4.38 -9.03 13.49
CA ASN A 36 4.66 -7.58 13.65
C ASN A 36 4.22 -6.81 12.40
N THR A 37 2.94 -6.95 12.08
CA THR A 37 2.34 -6.43 10.86
C THR A 37 1.53 -5.18 11.18
N ARG A 38 1.75 -4.10 10.43
CA ARG A 38 0.97 -2.86 10.51
C ARG A 38 0.25 -2.63 9.19
N ILE A 39 -1.04 -2.32 9.23
CA ILE A 39 -1.82 -1.99 8.04
C ILE A 39 -2.18 -0.52 8.10
N LEU A 40 -1.71 0.25 7.12
CA LEU A 40 -2.01 1.66 6.98
C LEU A 40 -2.92 1.83 5.76
N SER A 41 -4.03 2.54 5.91
CA SER A 41 -4.91 2.85 4.79
C SER A 41 -4.83 4.31 4.42
N PHE A 42 -4.79 4.59 3.12
CA PHE A 42 -4.70 5.94 2.56
C PHE A 42 -5.73 6.15 1.45
N VAL A 43 -6.05 7.42 1.15
CA VAL A 43 -6.69 7.84 -0.10
C VAL A 43 -5.63 8.32 -1.09
N TYR A 44 -5.72 7.88 -2.34
CA TYR A 44 -4.90 8.37 -3.45
C TYR A 44 -5.71 8.40 -4.74
N ASP A 45 -5.79 9.55 -5.41
CA ASP A 45 -6.58 9.73 -6.65
C ASP A 45 -8.04 9.20 -6.53
N GLY A 46 -8.63 9.30 -5.34
CA GLY A 46 -9.99 8.83 -5.03
C GLY A 46 -10.10 7.39 -4.53
N ASP A 47 -8.98 6.67 -4.43
CA ASP A 47 -8.95 5.24 -4.11
C ASP A 47 -8.40 4.94 -2.75
N ILE A 48 -8.85 3.81 -2.18
CA ILE A 48 -8.27 3.28 -0.96
C ILE A 48 -7.05 2.43 -1.32
N ILE A 49 -5.89 2.86 -0.84
CA ILE A 49 -4.65 2.09 -0.90
C ILE A 49 -4.32 1.58 0.50
N ASN A 50 -4.22 0.27 0.66
CA ASN A 50 -3.67 -0.32 1.88
C ASN A 50 -2.17 -0.54 1.72
N VAL A 51 -1.42 -0.13 2.73
CA VAL A 51 0.02 -0.27 2.84
C VAL A 51 0.30 -1.15 4.05
N VAL A 52 0.73 -2.38 3.79
CA VAL A 52 1.04 -3.36 4.83
C VAL A 52 2.54 -3.35 5.06
N ILE A 53 2.96 -3.06 6.28
CA ILE A 53 4.35 -3.09 6.72
C ILE A 53 4.59 -4.38 7.46
N TYR A 54 5.61 -5.12 7.05
CA TYR A 54 6.08 -6.33 7.72
C TYR A 54 7.47 -6.08 8.29
N GLY A 55 7.67 -6.39 9.56
CA GLY A 55 9.01 -6.40 10.11
C GLY A 55 9.81 -7.60 9.60
N GLU A 56 10.99 -7.39 8.98
CA GLU A 56 11.77 -8.48 8.37
C GLU A 56 13.06 -8.85 9.14
N SER A 57 13.87 -7.92 9.67
CA SER A 57 15.14 -8.22 10.40
C SER A 57 15.89 -6.94 10.82
N ASP A 58 17.17 -7.06 11.25
CA ASP A 58 18.21 -6.04 11.47
C ASP A 58 18.06 -4.78 10.58
N ARG A 59 17.15 -3.88 10.99
CA ARG A 59 16.87 -2.60 10.35
C ARG A 59 16.37 -2.68 8.91
N ARG A 60 15.62 -3.75 8.57
CA ARG A 60 14.91 -3.88 7.30
C ARG A 60 13.44 -4.26 7.47
N PHE A 61 12.63 -3.81 6.53
CA PHE A 61 11.20 -4.08 6.48
C PHE A 61 10.74 -4.34 5.05
N MET A 62 9.57 -4.94 4.93
CA MET A 62 8.87 -5.14 3.66
C MET A 62 7.59 -4.32 3.66
N VAL A 63 7.23 -3.79 2.48
CA VAL A 63 5.96 -3.10 2.25
C VAL A 63 5.19 -3.76 1.14
N LEU A 64 3.90 -4.00 1.36
CA LEU A 64 2.94 -4.40 0.34
C LEU A 64 1.93 -3.28 0.15
N TYR A 65 1.75 -2.86 -1.10
CA TYR A 65 0.67 -1.98 -1.51
C TYR A 65 -0.46 -2.82 -2.10
N ALA A 66 -1.69 -2.60 -1.63
CA ALA A 66 -2.89 -3.26 -2.15
C ALA A 66 -3.92 -2.20 -2.58
N TYR A 67 -4.37 -2.34 -3.82
CA TYR A 67 -5.45 -1.55 -4.41
C TYR A 67 -6.71 -2.40 -4.50
N SER A 68 -7.84 -1.80 -4.11
CA SER A 68 -9.17 -2.37 -4.23
C SER A 68 -10.13 -1.29 -4.72
N GLU A 69 -10.99 -1.63 -5.67
CA GLU A 69 -12.05 -0.74 -6.12
C GLU A 69 -13.06 -0.53 -4.99
N SER A 70 -13.19 0.70 -4.49
CA SER A 70 -14.23 1.02 -3.51
C SER A 70 -15.60 1.01 -4.19
N VAL A 71 -16.41 -0.02 -3.94
CA VAL A 71 -17.82 -0.05 -4.29
C VAL A 71 -18.63 0.53 -3.13
N ASN A 72 -19.30 1.68 -3.35
CA ASN A 72 -20.29 2.26 -2.42
C ASN A 72 -19.79 2.56 -0.99
N GLY A 73 -18.55 3.03 -0.84
CA GLY A 73 -18.09 3.61 0.43
C GLY A 73 -17.90 2.61 1.59
N LYS A 74 -17.82 1.30 1.34
CA LYS A 74 -17.43 0.30 2.33
C LYS A 74 -16.16 -0.44 1.91
N ARG A 75 -15.19 -0.50 2.83
CA ARG A 75 -13.94 -1.26 2.72
C ARG A 75 -14.19 -2.76 2.80
N ALA A 76 -13.36 -3.53 2.10
CA ALA A 76 -12.99 -4.85 2.53
C ALA A 76 -11.46 -4.91 2.66
N THR A 77 -11.00 -5.27 3.85
CA THR A 77 -9.75 -6.01 4.04
C THR A 77 -9.74 -7.21 3.08
N ALA A 78 -8.75 -7.29 2.21
CA ALA A 78 -8.28 -8.47 1.47
C ALA A 78 -9.24 -9.25 0.54
N GLU A 79 -10.57 -9.16 0.66
CA GLU A 79 -11.49 -10.01 -0.12
C GLU A 79 -11.75 -9.52 -1.56
N TYR A 80 -11.34 -8.29 -1.90
CA TYR A 80 -11.54 -7.68 -3.21
C TYR A 80 -10.26 -6.96 -3.69
N GLU A 81 -9.09 -7.51 -3.37
CA GLU A 81 -7.81 -7.00 -3.88
C GLU A 81 -7.75 -7.19 -5.39
N THR A 82 -7.72 -6.09 -6.12
CA THR A 82 -7.62 -6.09 -7.57
C THR A 82 -6.17 -6.19 -8.02
N PHE A 83 -5.27 -5.53 -7.28
CA PHE A 83 -3.87 -5.45 -7.63
C PHE A 83 -3.01 -5.24 -6.38
N SER A 84 -1.87 -5.94 -6.29
CA SER A 84 -0.90 -5.76 -5.23
C SER A 84 0.55 -5.70 -5.73
N TYR A 85 1.39 -4.96 -5.00
CA TYR A 85 2.81 -4.78 -5.30
C TYR A 85 3.63 -4.78 -4.01
N THR A 86 4.62 -5.67 -3.93
CA THR A 86 5.42 -5.87 -2.71
C THR A 86 6.87 -5.53 -2.96
N VAL A 87 7.49 -4.83 -2.00
CA VAL A 87 8.92 -4.53 -1.97
C VAL A 87 9.50 -4.98 -0.63
N ALA A 88 10.42 -5.94 -0.68
CA ALA A 88 11.10 -6.49 0.48
C ALA A 88 12.47 -5.83 0.73
N GLY A 89 12.96 -5.92 1.96
CA GLY A 89 14.32 -5.50 2.33
C GLY A 89 14.58 -3.99 2.23
N ILE A 90 13.58 -3.15 2.47
CA ILE A 90 13.75 -1.70 2.57
C ILE A 90 14.53 -1.38 3.86
N PRO A 91 15.66 -0.66 3.79
CA PRO A 91 16.35 -0.20 5.00
C PRO A 91 15.51 0.84 5.75
N VAL A 92 15.40 0.71 7.08
CA VAL A 92 14.63 1.66 7.92
C VAL A 92 15.21 3.08 7.92
N ASP A 93 16.44 3.27 7.46
CA ASP A 93 17.14 4.55 7.33
C ASP A 93 17.18 5.10 5.89
N ASP A 94 16.59 4.39 4.91
CA ASP A 94 16.51 4.83 3.50
C ASP A 94 15.08 4.72 2.95
N MET A 95 14.28 5.76 3.22
CA MET A 95 12.89 5.86 2.76
C MET A 95 12.76 6.25 1.28
N THR A 96 13.86 6.55 0.57
CA THR A 96 13.78 6.91 -0.86
C THR A 96 13.24 5.76 -1.72
N ARG A 97 13.42 4.52 -1.25
CA ARG A 97 12.86 3.32 -1.87
C ARG A 97 11.33 3.27 -1.76
N LEU A 98 10.76 3.79 -0.67
CA LEU A 98 9.33 3.84 -0.47
C LEU A 98 8.67 4.73 -1.54
N ASP A 99 9.16 5.96 -1.73
CA ASP A 99 8.66 6.87 -2.78
C ASP A 99 8.70 6.25 -4.18
N LYS A 100 9.85 5.69 -4.57
CA LYS A 100 10.02 5.04 -5.89
C LYS A 100 9.06 3.86 -6.07
N SER A 101 8.91 3.04 -5.04
CA SER A 101 8.01 1.88 -5.07
C SER A 101 6.55 2.31 -5.22
N PHE A 102 6.11 3.32 -4.46
CA PHE A 102 4.75 3.84 -4.56
C PHE A 102 4.48 4.47 -5.93
N ARG A 103 5.40 5.27 -6.48
CA ARG A 103 5.25 5.83 -7.84
C ARG A 103 5.17 4.77 -8.93
N THR A 104 5.79 3.61 -8.72
CA THR A 104 5.68 2.48 -9.65
C THR A 104 4.30 1.84 -9.54
N PHE A 105 3.86 1.58 -8.30
CA PHE A 105 2.54 1.05 -8.01
C PHE A 105 1.41 1.95 -8.55
N SER A 106 1.51 3.27 -8.39
CA SER A 106 0.48 4.21 -8.88
C SER A 106 0.36 4.23 -10.40
N LYS A 107 1.47 4.03 -11.13
CA LYS A 107 1.43 3.87 -12.60
C LYS A 107 0.71 2.59 -13.01
N MET A 108 0.92 1.50 -12.27
CA MET A 108 0.26 0.22 -12.54
C MET A 108 -1.26 0.32 -12.34
N ILE A 109 -1.73 1.01 -11.28
CA ILE A 109 -3.16 1.28 -11.07
C ILE A 109 -3.76 2.06 -12.25
N LYS A 110 -3.05 3.09 -12.74
CA LYS A 110 -3.52 3.91 -13.86
C LYS A 110 -3.68 3.09 -15.13
N LEU A 111 -2.69 2.26 -15.46
CA LEU A 111 -2.75 1.35 -16.61
C LEU A 111 -3.91 0.35 -16.49
N TYR A 112 -4.06 -0.28 -15.33
CA TYR A 112 -5.16 -1.23 -15.08
C TYR A 112 -6.53 -0.62 -15.34
N ARG A 113 -6.75 0.63 -14.89
CA ARG A 113 -8.02 1.36 -15.12
C ARG A 113 -8.27 1.70 -16.57
N GLU A 114 -7.21 2.02 -17.32
CA GLU A 114 -7.33 2.32 -18.75
C GLU A 114 -7.73 1.06 -19.53
N GLU A 115 -7.14 -0.09 -19.19
CA GLU A 115 -7.48 -1.38 -19.79
C GLU A 115 -8.92 -1.80 -19.45
N ASP A 116 -9.34 -1.75 -18.18
CA ASP A 116 -10.70 -2.11 -17.74
C ASP A 116 -11.78 -1.24 -18.40
N LYS A 117 -11.53 0.06 -18.56
CA LYS A 117 -12.44 0.97 -19.29
C LYS A 117 -12.55 0.61 -20.77
N ALA A 118 -11.44 0.24 -21.40
CA ALA A 118 -11.43 -0.13 -22.81
C ALA A 118 -12.20 -1.43 -23.06
N GLU A 119 -12.06 -2.42 -22.17
CA GLU A 119 -12.82 -3.68 -22.22
C GLU A 119 -14.32 -3.43 -22.09
N LYS A 120 -14.76 -2.71 -21.05
CA LYS A 120 -16.18 -2.38 -20.84
C LYS A 120 -16.79 -1.56 -21.98
N GLN A 121 -16.00 -0.69 -22.62
CA GLN A 121 -16.47 0.06 -23.78
C GLN A 121 -16.59 -0.82 -25.03
N SER A 122 -15.73 -1.83 -25.19
CA SER A 122 -15.82 -2.79 -26.29
C SER A 122 -17.05 -3.69 -26.16
N GLU A 123 -17.40 -4.13 -24.96
CA GLU A 123 -18.56 -4.98 -24.68
C GLU A 123 -19.90 -4.27 -24.91
N ASN A 124 -19.99 -2.97 -24.61
CA ASN A 124 -21.21 -2.18 -24.83
C ASN A 124 -21.44 -1.78 -26.29
N ASN A 125 -20.46 -2.01 -27.18
CA ASN A 125 -20.55 -1.71 -28.61
C ASN A 125 -20.84 -2.96 -29.47
N ILE A 126 -21.17 -4.09 -28.84
CA ILE A 126 -21.61 -5.36 -29.46
C ILE A 126 -23.11 -5.55 -29.16
#